data_AF-A0A497I1Z3-F1
#
_entry.id   AF-A0A497I1Z3-F1
#
_cell.length_a   1.000
_cell.length_b   1.000
_cell.length_c   1.000
_cell.angle_alpha   90.00
_cell.angle_beta   90.00
_cell.angle_gamma   90.00
#
_symmetry.space_group_name_H-M   'P 1'
#
loop_
_entity.id
_entity.type
_entity.pdbx_description
1 polymer ?
#
loop_
_entity_poly.entity_id
_entity_poly.type
_entity_poly.pdbx_seq_one_letter_code
_entity_poly.pdbx_strand_id
1 'polypeptide(L)'
;MKPPCYLLIDKIFPVVKILVAKELYEKYGKTQKEIAKGLNVSQATVSKYLKEERVFDKKILKISEKIAKKLTFALNEELSEEEILEFLCTACFELRKDKELCELHGIPNCNVCLNLYTKDFCERNEVIKNIEKATELLEEMSLGSLTPEVRINIAMSVKNPKSYLEIAALPGRMIEIKGKLKRVSDPEFGASKHMSGILFNLMKKYPKKRAVLNLRYDKKFKEALESLFSIFYIERKTDEEKLKKLIEEDYEGEDCIVDPGAFGIEPCTYVLGETAVDAVEKVREINRKISEM
;
A
#
# COMPACT_ATOMS: atom_id res chain seq x y z
N MET A 1 13.17 29.35 -2.97
CA MET A 1 12.55 28.40 -3.92
C MET A 1 11.14 28.11 -3.43
N LYS A 2 10.11 28.22 -4.27
CA LYS A 2 8.69 28.02 -3.88
C LYS A 2 8.22 26.63 -4.32
N PRO A 3 8.21 25.59 -3.45
CA PRO A 3 7.72 24.27 -3.82
C PRO A 3 6.22 24.30 -4.17
N PRO A 4 5.69 23.30 -4.89
CA PRO A 4 4.27 23.27 -5.28
C PRO A 4 3.30 23.38 -4.09
N CYS A 5 3.60 22.75 -2.95
CA CYS A 5 2.80 22.90 -1.72
C CYS A 5 2.75 24.35 -1.23
N TYR A 6 3.87 25.07 -1.30
CA TYR A 6 3.89 26.48 -0.95
C TYR A 6 3.03 27.29 -1.91
N LEU A 7 3.10 27.03 -3.22
CA LEU A 7 2.25 27.73 -4.20
C LEU A 7 0.75 27.48 -3.99
N LEU A 8 0.39 26.25 -3.60
CA LEU A 8 -0.98 25.93 -3.24
C LEU A 8 -1.46 26.81 -2.08
N ILE A 9 -0.67 26.92 -1.01
CA ILE A 9 -1.03 27.72 0.17
C ILE A 9 -1.01 29.23 -0.14
N ASP A 10 0.00 29.70 -0.86
CA ASP A 10 0.26 31.13 -1.13
C ASP A 10 -0.67 31.71 -2.19
N LYS A 11 -0.97 30.96 -3.26
CA LYS A 11 -1.67 31.47 -4.44
C LYS A 11 -3.05 30.86 -4.68
N ILE A 12 -3.24 29.57 -4.36
CA ILE A 12 -4.45 28.84 -4.76
C ILE A 12 -5.50 28.83 -3.63
N PHE A 13 -5.15 28.33 -2.43
CA PHE A 13 -6.08 28.20 -1.31
C PHE A 13 -6.76 29.50 -0.87
N PRO A 14 -6.13 30.70 -0.95
CA PRO A 14 -6.83 31.95 -0.67
C PRO A 14 -8.05 32.13 -1.58
N VAL A 15 -7.90 31.84 -2.88
CA VAL A 15 -8.98 31.94 -3.87
C VAL A 15 -10.00 30.82 -3.66
N VAL A 16 -9.55 29.58 -3.40
CA VAL A 16 -10.45 28.45 -3.08
C VAL A 16 -11.37 28.80 -1.91
N LYS A 17 -10.85 29.34 -0.81
CA LYS A 17 -11.66 29.70 0.37
C LYS A 17 -12.71 30.76 0.05
N ILE A 18 -12.39 31.72 -0.83
CA ILE A 18 -13.34 32.73 -1.29
C ILE A 18 -14.45 32.08 -2.13
N LEU A 19 -14.09 31.25 -3.11
CA LEU A 19 -15.05 30.58 -3.99
C LEU A 19 -15.98 29.66 -3.20
N VAL A 20 -15.43 28.84 -2.29
CA VAL A 20 -16.21 27.93 -1.44
C VAL A 20 -17.14 28.70 -0.52
N ALA A 21 -16.66 29.78 0.12
CA ALA A 21 -17.49 30.59 1.00
C ALA A 21 -18.68 31.21 0.26
N LYS A 22 -18.45 31.78 -0.93
CA LYS A 22 -19.52 32.33 -1.78
C LYS A 22 -20.50 31.25 -2.21
N GLU A 23 -20.00 30.11 -2.69
CA GLU A 23 -20.86 29.05 -3.19
C GLU A 23 -21.73 28.43 -2.08
N LEU A 24 -21.17 28.15 -0.90
CA LEU A 24 -21.92 27.65 0.26
C LEU A 24 -22.98 28.65 0.75
N TYR A 25 -22.66 29.95 0.72
CA TYR A 25 -23.58 31.00 1.16
C TYR A 25 -24.71 31.24 0.15
N GLU A 26 -24.37 31.43 -1.13
CA GLU A 26 -25.30 31.84 -2.18
C GLU A 26 -26.16 30.69 -2.70
N LYS A 27 -25.59 29.48 -2.84
CA LYS A 27 -26.30 28.33 -3.44
C LYS A 27 -26.85 27.36 -2.42
N TYR A 28 -26.11 27.11 -1.34
CA TYR A 28 -26.47 26.12 -0.32
C TYR A 28 -27.09 26.76 0.94
N GLY A 29 -27.16 28.09 1.02
CA GLY A 29 -27.82 28.82 2.12
C GLY A 29 -27.14 28.65 3.49
N LYS A 30 -25.89 28.19 3.54
CA LYS A 30 -25.15 27.99 4.80
C LYS A 30 -24.85 29.34 5.47
N THR A 31 -24.94 29.38 6.78
CA THR A 31 -24.61 30.58 7.57
C THR A 31 -23.11 30.84 7.59
N GLN A 32 -22.70 32.10 7.84
CA GLN A 32 -21.28 32.44 7.96
C GLN A 32 -20.58 31.67 9.10
N LYS A 33 -21.31 31.26 10.14
CA LYS A 33 -20.78 30.48 11.26
C LYS A 33 -20.51 29.03 10.86
N GLU A 34 -21.40 28.40 10.09
CA GLU A 34 -21.20 27.04 9.56
C GLU A 34 -20.04 27.01 8.57
N ILE A 35 -19.97 27.99 7.67
CA ILE A 35 -18.87 28.13 6.70
C ILE A 35 -17.53 28.32 7.42
N ALA A 36 -17.51 29.16 8.46
CA ALA A 36 -16.31 29.39 9.28
C ALA A 36 -15.79 28.11 9.94
N LYS A 37 -16.70 27.30 10.48
CA LYS A 37 -16.38 25.98 11.04
C LYS A 37 -15.79 25.05 9.96
N GLY A 38 -16.46 24.91 8.82
CA GLY A 38 -16.03 24.00 7.75
C GLY A 38 -14.69 24.40 7.10
N LEU A 39 -14.42 25.70 6.95
CA LEU A 39 -13.16 26.21 6.38
C LEU A 39 -12.03 26.40 7.41
N ASN A 40 -12.31 26.14 8.69
CA ASN A 40 -11.43 26.39 9.82
C ASN A 40 -10.85 27.83 9.81
N VAL A 41 -11.74 28.83 9.78
CA VAL A 41 -11.40 30.25 9.82
C VAL A 41 -12.36 31.01 10.74
N SER A 42 -12.06 32.28 11.05
CA SER A 42 -13.00 33.11 11.80
C SER A 42 -14.23 33.49 10.98
N GLN A 43 -15.38 33.71 11.63
CA GLN A 43 -16.58 34.25 10.97
C GLN A 43 -16.32 35.60 10.30
N ALA A 44 -15.49 36.45 10.90
CA ALA A 44 -15.08 37.73 10.32
C ALA A 44 -14.29 37.54 9.00
N THR A 45 -13.51 36.47 8.90
CA THR A 45 -12.81 36.09 7.66
C THR A 45 -13.80 35.70 6.58
N VAL A 46 -14.83 34.91 6.91
CA VAL A 46 -15.90 34.55 5.96
C VAL A 46 -16.63 35.80 5.46
N SER A 47 -16.96 36.74 6.35
CA SER A 47 -17.57 38.01 5.94
C SER A 47 -16.72 38.78 4.93
N LYS A 48 -15.38 38.77 5.10
CA LYS A 48 -14.45 39.35 4.12
C LYS A 48 -14.46 38.61 2.80
N TYR A 49 -14.49 37.27 2.82
CA TYR A 49 -14.56 36.45 1.60
C TYR A 49 -15.82 36.71 0.78
N LEU A 50 -16.98 36.86 1.42
CA LEU A 50 -18.25 37.15 0.73
C LEU A 50 -18.23 38.51 0.02
N LYS A 51 -17.52 39.50 0.58
CA LYS A 51 -17.37 40.85 0.01
C LYS A 51 -16.22 40.97 -1.00
N GLU A 52 -15.51 39.89 -1.29
CA GLU A 52 -14.34 39.92 -2.15
C GLU A 52 -14.75 40.05 -3.63
N GLU A 53 -14.23 41.06 -4.34
CA GLU A 53 -14.54 41.33 -5.75
C GLU A 53 -13.30 41.39 -6.65
N ARG A 54 -12.11 41.09 -6.12
CA ARG A 54 -10.88 41.10 -6.91
C ARG A 54 -10.94 40.11 -8.08
N VAL A 55 -10.45 40.56 -9.23
CA VAL A 55 -10.23 39.71 -10.40
C VAL A 55 -8.96 38.90 -10.20
N PHE A 56 -9.07 37.57 -10.30
CA PHE A 56 -7.94 36.66 -10.15
C PHE A 56 -7.29 36.34 -11.49
N ASP A 57 -5.99 36.01 -11.47
CA ASP A 57 -5.30 35.46 -12.62
C ASP A 57 -6.06 34.23 -13.16
N LYS A 58 -6.23 34.14 -14.48
CA LYS A 58 -7.03 33.10 -15.12
C LYS A 58 -6.55 31.68 -14.79
N LYS A 59 -5.24 31.46 -14.65
CA LYS A 59 -4.68 30.13 -14.32
C LYS A 59 -4.94 29.78 -12.86
N ILE A 60 -4.71 30.74 -11.96
CA ILE A 60 -5.03 30.58 -10.53
C ILE A 60 -6.51 30.29 -10.36
N LEU A 61 -7.38 31.04 -11.04
CA LEU A 61 -8.83 30.87 -10.95
C LEU A 61 -9.24 29.47 -11.41
N LYS A 62 -8.78 29.01 -12.59
CA LYS A 62 -9.09 27.68 -13.12
C LYS A 62 -8.73 26.55 -12.16
N ILE A 63 -7.54 26.60 -11.54
CA ILE A 63 -7.11 25.59 -10.57
C ILE A 63 -7.96 25.69 -9.29
N SER A 64 -8.24 26.90 -8.84
CA SER A 64 -9.01 27.16 -7.63
C SER A 64 -10.46 26.69 -7.75
N GLU A 65 -11.10 26.90 -8.91
CA GLU A 65 -12.46 26.44 -9.19
C GLU A 65 -12.57 24.91 -9.13
N LYS A 66 -11.60 24.17 -9.68
CA LYS A 66 -11.56 22.70 -9.60
C LYS A 66 -11.57 22.21 -8.16
N ILE A 67 -10.73 22.79 -7.30
CA ILE A 67 -10.64 22.42 -5.88
C ILE A 67 -11.89 22.89 -5.13
N ALA A 68 -12.33 24.13 -5.36
CA ALA A 68 -13.45 24.74 -4.68
C ALA A 68 -14.76 23.97 -4.91
N LYS A 69 -15.03 23.51 -6.14
CA LYS A 69 -16.23 22.74 -6.44
C LYS A 69 -16.33 21.47 -5.59
N LYS A 70 -15.23 20.71 -5.51
CA LYS A 70 -15.16 19.46 -4.73
C LYS A 70 -15.18 19.72 -3.22
N LEU A 71 -14.46 20.74 -2.74
CA LEU A 71 -14.46 21.11 -1.32
C LEU A 71 -15.84 21.61 -0.86
N THR A 72 -16.54 22.37 -1.70
CA THR A 72 -17.92 22.82 -1.43
C THR A 72 -18.85 21.63 -1.27
N PHE A 73 -18.78 20.65 -2.19
CA PHE A 73 -19.55 19.42 -2.08
C PHE A 73 -19.24 18.68 -0.77
N ALA A 74 -17.96 18.46 -0.47
CA ALA A 74 -17.55 17.73 0.74
C ALA A 74 -18.03 18.41 2.04
N LEU A 75 -17.97 19.74 2.10
CA LEU A 75 -18.46 20.50 3.25
C LEU A 75 -19.99 20.56 3.33
N ASN A 76 -20.69 20.51 2.20
CA ASN A 76 -22.15 20.48 2.17
C ASN A 76 -22.70 19.13 2.65
N GLU A 77 -22.10 18.04 2.19
CA GLU A 77 -22.45 16.66 2.54
C GLU A 77 -21.89 16.21 3.91
N GLU A 78 -21.21 17.11 4.62
CA GLU A 78 -20.66 16.86 5.96
C GLU A 78 -19.71 15.64 6.02
N LEU A 79 -18.88 15.48 4.97
CA LEU A 79 -17.86 14.43 4.92
C LEU A 79 -16.86 14.53 6.08
N SER A 80 -16.23 13.41 6.42
CA SER A 80 -15.26 13.34 7.52
C SER A 80 -13.99 14.16 7.22
N GLU A 81 -13.24 14.52 8.26
CA GLU A 81 -11.97 15.23 8.10
C GLU A 81 -10.96 14.39 7.29
N GLU A 82 -10.99 13.06 7.47
CA GLU A 82 -10.17 12.12 6.71
C GLU A 82 -10.52 12.13 5.21
N GLU A 83 -11.81 12.11 4.87
CA GLU A 83 -12.28 12.16 3.47
C GLU A 83 -11.92 13.49 2.80
N ILE A 84 -12.12 14.61 3.50
CA ILE A 84 -11.73 15.94 3.01
C ILE A 84 -10.21 16.00 2.81
N LEU A 85 -9.43 15.46 3.75
CA LEU A 85 -7.97 15.43 3.65
C LEU A 85 -7.49 14.57 2.48
N GLU A 86 -8.06 13.38 2.30
CA GLU A 86 -7.77 12.49 1.17
C GLU A 86 -8.03 13.20 -0.16
N PHE A 87 -9.16 13.90 -0.27
CA PHE A 87 -9.51 14.69 -1.45
C PHE A 87 -8.48 15.80 -1.72
N LEU A 88 -8.19 16.64 -0.72
CA LEU A 88 -7.26 17.78 -0.89
C LEU A 88 -5.85 17.30 -1.24
N CYS A 89 -5.41 16.21 -0.61
CA CYS A 89 -4.12 15.57 -0.91
C CYS A 89 -4.11 15.03 -2.34
N THR A 90 -5.16 14.32 -2.75
CA THR A 90 -5.29 13.77 -4.12
C THR A 90 -5.27 14.88 -5.16
N ALA A 91 -6.03 15.95 -4.97
CA ALA A 91 -6.04 17.10 -5.88
C ALA A 91 -4.66 17.77 -5.96
N CYS A 92 -3.98 17.95 -4.81
CA CYS A 92 -2.60 18.45 -4.75
C CYS A 92 -1.64 17.55 -5.55
N PHE A 93 -1.81 16.23 -5.47
CA PHE A 93 -1.02 15.29 -6.24
C PHE A 93 -1.34 15.40 -7.76
N GLU A 94 -2.61 15.33 -8.17
CA GLU A 94 -3.03 15.46 -9.56
C GLU A 94 -2.45 16.72 -10.23
N LEU A 95 -2.56 17.88 -9.57
CA LEU A 95 -2.02 19.15 -10.07
C LEU A 95 -0.49 19.14 -10.27
N ARG A 96 0.25 18.37 -9.45
CA ARG A 96 1.70 18.19 -9.60
C ARG A 96 2.04 17.25 -10.74
N LYS A 97 1.24 16.19 -10.92
CA LYS A 97 1.41 15.19 -11.99
C LYS A 97 1.14 15.82 -13.36
N ASP A 98 0.07 16.60 -13.46
CA ASP A 98 -0.37 17.24 -14.70
C ASP A 98 0.40 18.53 -15.03
N LYS A 99 1.42 18.86 -14.21
CA LYS A 99 2.27 20.06 -14.33
C LYS A 99 1.51 21.39 -14.25
N GLU A 100 0.26 21.41 -13.77
CA GLU A 100 -0.55 22.63 -13.65
C GLU A 100 0.10 23.67 -12.71
N LEU A 101 0.90 23.23 -11.73
CA LEU A 101 1.62 24.11 -10.82
C LEU A 101 3.00 24.55 -11.33
N CYS A 102 3.53 23.95 -12.41
CA CYS A 102 4.91 24.17 -12.84
C CYS A 102 5.17 25.59 -13.34
N GLU A 103 4.18 26.18 -14.01
CA GLU A 103 4.27 27.55 -14.52
C GLU A 103 4.26 28.59 -13.38
N LEU A 104 3.75 28.23 -12.19
CA LEU A 104 3.59 29.17 -11.07
C LEU A 104 4.88 29.38 -10.26
N HIS A 105 5.85 28.46 -10.34
CA HIS A 105 7.14 28.56 -9.64
C HIS A 105 8.29 29.04 -10.54
N GLY A 106 8.06 29.18 -11.85
CA GLY A 106 9.01 29.82 -12.77
C GLY A 106 10.30 29.03 -13.02
N ILE A 107 10.27 27.69 -12.97
CA ILE A 107 11.43 26.86 -13.33
C ILE A 107 11.20 26.34 -14.76
N PRO A 108 12.04 26.70 -15.75
CA PRO A 108 11.93 26.22 -17.12
C PRO A 108 12.00 24.69 -17.20
N ASN A 109 11.12 24.06 -18.00
CA ASN A 109 11.10 22.61 -18.24
C ASN A 109 11.11 21.74 -16.97
N CYS A 110 10.44 22.19 -15.90
CA CYS A 110 10.41 21.48 -14.63
C CYS A 110 9.76 20.08 -14.74
N ASN A 111 10.47 19.07 -14.25
CA ASN A 111 9.98 17.69 -14.09
C ASN A 111 10.17 17.15 -12.66
N VAL A 112 10.51 18.02 -11.69
CA VAL A 112 10.86 17.59 -10.32
C VAL A 112 9.75 16.77 -9.69
N CYS A 113 8.49 17.20 -9.78
CA CYS A 113 7.36 16.45 -9.23
C CYS A 113 7.14 15.12 -9.93
N LEU A 114 7.29 15.05 -11.26
CA LEU A 114 7.21 13.79 -12.00
C LEU A 114 8.29 12.81 -11.58
N ASN A 115 9.50 13.31 -11.28
CA ASN A 115 10.59 12.49 -10.77
C ASN A 115 10.33 11.99 -9.34
N LEU A 116 9.46 12.66 -8.57
CA LEU A 116 8.99 12.19 -7.26
C LEU A 116 7.84 11.18 -7.38
N TYR A 117 7.02 11.29 -8.43
CA TYR A 117 6.14 10.21 -8.88
C TYR A 117 6.96 9.14 -9.60
N THR A 118 7.91 8.55 -8.90
CA THR A 118 8.47 7.29 -9.39
C THR A 118 7.33 6.27 -9.46
N LYS A 119 7.36 5.39 -10.45
CA LYS A 119 6.54 4.16 -10.46
C LYS A 119 6.61 3.46 -9.09
N ASP A 120 7.76 3.56 -8.44
CA ASP A 120 8.06 3.01 -7.14
C ASP A 120 7.11 3.51 -6.03
N PHE A 121 6.63 4.77 -6.01
CA PHE A 121 5.70 5.21 -4.94
C PHE A 121 4.32 4.56 -5.04
N CYS A 122 3.72 4.57 -6.24
CA CYS A 122 2.42 3.92 -6.48
C CYS A 122 2.52 2.41 -6.29
N GLU A 123 3.60 1.79 -6.78
CA GLU A 123 3.82 0.36 -6.64
C GLU A 123 4.11 -0.05 -5.19
N ARG A 124 4.84 0.77 -4.42
CA ARG A 124 5.03 0.51 -2.99
C ARG A 124 3.69 0.53 -2.25
N ASN A 125 2.81 1.49 -2.55
CA ASN A 125 1.47 1.52 -1.97
C ASN A 125 0.61 0.33 -2.39
N GLU A 126 0.68 -0.08 -3.67
CA GLU A 126 0.02 -1.30 -4.17
C GLU A 126 0.48 -2.54 -3.39
N VAL A 127 1.79 -2.69 -3.16
CA VAL A 127 2.37 -3.78 -2.38
C VAL A 127 1.82 -3.78 -0.94
N ILE A 128 1.81 -2.62 -0.26
CA ILE A 128 1.27 -2.52 1.11
C ILE A 128 -0.20 -2.95 1.13
N LYS A 129 -1.04 -2.35 0.27
CA LYS A 129 -2.48 -2.66 0.21
C LYS A 129 -2.75 -4.13 -0.12
N ASN A 130 -1.92 -4.73 -0.97
CA ASN A 130 -2.06 -6.15 -1.31
C ASN A 130 -1.73 -7.05 -0.12
N ILE A 131 -0.68 -6.74 0.65
CA ILE A 131 -0.37 -7.47 1.90
C ILE A 131 -1.48 -7.26 2.92
N GLU A 132 -1.98 -6.03 3.11
CA GLU A 132 -3.09 -5.76 4.02
C GLU A 132 -4.30 -6.62 3.65
N LYS A 133 -4.68 -6.64 2.37
CA LYS A 133 -5.80 -7.45 1.90
C LYS A 133 -5.56 -8.94 2.13
N ALA A 134 -4.36 -9.43 1.82
CA ALA A 134 -3.99 -10.82 2.05
C ALA A 134 -4.06 -11.19 3.54
N THR A 135 -3.66 -10.29 4.44
CA THR A 135 -3.79 -10.52 5.89
C THR A 135 -5.23 -10.57 6.35
N GLU A 136 -6.11 -9.69 5.86
CA GLU A 136 -7.55 -9.76 6.16
C GLU A 136 -8.12 -11.14 5.80
N LEU A 137 -7.79 -11.64 4.60
CA LEU A 137 -8.23 -12.97 4.16
C LEU A 137 -7.68 -14.08 5.04
N LEU A 138 -6.44 -13.99 5.53
CA LEU A 138 -5.86 -14.97 6.46
C LEU A 138 -6.52 -14.92 7.84
N GLU A 139 -6.91 -13.75 8.34
CA GLU A 139 -7.62 -13.61 9.62
C GLU A 139 -9.01 -14.24 9.61
N GLU A 140 -9.63 -14.35 8.43
CA GLU A 140 -10.90 -15.05 8.23
C GLU A 140 -10.74 -16.58 8.20
N MET A 141 -9.52 -17.08 7.97
CA MET A 141 -9.23 -18.51 7.90
C MET A 141 -8.87 -19.10 9.26
N SER A 142 -9.32 -20.33 9.51
CA SER A 142 -8.83 -21.15 10.61
C SER A 142 -7.71 -22.05 10.10
N LEU A 143 -6.46 -21.64 10.31
CA LEU A 143 -5.28 -22.34 9.82
C LEU A 143 -4.77 -23.44 10.75
N GLY A 144 -5.12 -23.39 12.04
CA GLY A 144 -4.83 -24.44 13.03
C GLY A 144 -3.39 -24.94 12.98
N SER A 145 -3.20 -26.18 12.55
CA SER A 145 -1.89 -26.83 12.45
C SER A 145 -0.95 -26.26 11.38
N LEU A 146 -1.40 -25.32 10.55
CA LEU A 146 -0.55 -24.68 9.53
C LEU A 146 0.26 -23.51 10.06
N THR A 147 0.01 -23.06 11.30
CA THR A 147 0.79 -22.00 11.94
C THR A 147 2.12 -22.58 12.48
N PRO A 148 3.28 -22.10 12.02
CA PRO A 148 4.58 -22.54 12.54
C PRO A 148 4.92 -21.83 13.86
N GLU A 149 5.86 -22.38 14.64
CA GLU A 149 6.39 -21.76 15.87
C GLU A 149 7.04 -20.41 15.59
N VAL A 150 7.73 -20.30 14.45
CA VAL A 150 8.27 -19.02 13.96
C VAL A 150 7.18 -18.05 13.49
N ARG A 151 5.91 -18.44 13.53
CA ARG A 151 4.72 -17.69 13.09
C ARG A 151 4.64 -17.42 11.59
N ILE A 152 3.43 -17.16 11.12
CA ILE A 152 3.14 -16.84 9.72
C ILE A 152 3.57 -15.41 9.43
N ASN A 153 4.36 -15.25 8.38
CA ASN A 153 4.66 -13.98 7.76
C ASN A 153 4.32 -14.06 6.28
N ILE A 154 4.07 -12.89 5.70
CA ILE A 154 3.79 -12.71 4.29
C ILE A 154 4.62 -11.53 3.81
N ALA A 155 5.23 -11.67 2.64
CA ALA A 155 6.02 -10.64 2.03
C ALA A 155 5.66 -10.47 0.55
N MET A 156 5.76 -9.24 0.05
CA MET A 156 5.59 -8.92 -1.36
C MET A 156 6.57 -7.84 -1.80
N SER A 157 7.15 -8.01 -2.98
CA SER A 157 8.13 -7.11 -3.60
C SER A 157 7.47 -6.15 -4.57
N VAL A 158 8.07 -4.99 -4.81
CA VAL A 158 7.86 -4.19 -6.04
C VAL A 158 8.37 -4.96 -7.29
N LYS A 159 8.01 -4.53 -8.52
CA LYS A 159 8.59 -5.03 -9.77
C LYS A 159 10.09 -4.73 -9.79
N ASN A 160 10.90 -5.75 -10.07
CA ASN A 160 12.35 -5.62 -10.23
C ASN A 160 13.05 -4.94 -9.03
N PRO A 161 12.95 -5.50 -7.82
CA PRO A 161 13.55 -4.90 -6.64
C PRO A 161 15.06 -4.76 -6.82
N LYS A 162 15.62 -3.62 -6.42
CA LYS A 162 17.08 -3.37 -6.43
C LYS A 162 17.76 -3.93 -5.19
N SER A 163 17.00 -4.13 -4.11
CA SER A 163 17.50 -4.70 -2.87
C SER A 163 16.35 -5.32 -2.06
N TYR A 164 16.72 -6.09 -1.03
CA TYR A 164 15.74 -6.63 -0.08
C TYR A 164 14.94 -5.55 0.68
N LEU A 165 15.38 -4.28 0.68
CA LEU A 165 14.67 -3.14 1.26
C LEU A 165 13.47 -2.68 0.41
N GLU A 166 13.36 -3.16 -0.83
CA GLU A 166 12.22 -2.90 -1.72
C GLU A 166 11.15 -4.00 -1.65
N ILE A 167 11.21 -4.81 -0.60
CA ILE A 167 10.26 -5.88 -0.29
C ILE A 167 9.58 -5.57 1.04
N ALA A 168 8.26 -5.56 1.07
CA ALA A 168 7.48 -5.35 2.28
C ALA A 168 7.08 -6.68 2.92
N ALA A 169 7.00 -6.69 4.25
CA ALA A 169 6.53 -7.82 5.05
C ALA A 169 5.91 -7.31 6.36
N LEU A 170 5.36 -8.21 7.19
CA LEU A 170 4.84 -7.82 8.51
C LEU A 170 5.96 -7.76 9.56
N PRO A 171 6.22 -6.60 10.18
CA PRO A 171 7.12 -6.52 11.33
C PRO A 171 6.49 -7.22 12.53
N GLY A 172 7.16 -8.23 13.09
CA GLY A 172 6.61 -9.04 14.20
C GLY A 172 5.71 -10.21 13.80
N ARG A 173 5.40 -10.35 12.48
CA ARG A 173 4.60 -11.44 11.89
C ARG A 173 3.13 -11.45 12.36
N MET A 174 2.32 -12.38 11.87
CA MET A 174 0.97 -12.61 12.41
C MET A 174 1.05 -13.44 13.69
N ILE A 175 0.20 -13.15 14.67
CA ILE A 175 0.10 -13.92 15.92
C ILE A 175 -1.24 -14.62 16.01
N GLU A 176 -1.29 -15.72 16.75
CA GLU A 176 -2.53 -16.42 17.04
C GLU A 176 -3.10 -15.97 18.40
N ILE A 177 -4.33 -15.46 18.39
CA ILE A 177 -5.07 -15.05 19.59
C ILE A 177 -6.37 -15.84 19.61
N LYS A 178 -6.53 -16.71 20.63
CA LYS A 178 -7.74 -17.54 20.83
C LYS A 178 -8.13 -18.34 19.58
N GLY A 179 -7.16 -18.96 18.90
CA GLY A 179 -7.41 -19.79 17.72
C GLY A 179 -7.56 -19.01 16.41
N LYS A 180 -7.35 -17.69 16.41
CA LYS A 180 -7.47 -16.84 15.22
C LYS A 180 -6.20 -16.08 14.96
N LEU A 181 -5.80 -16.01 13.69
CA LEU A 181 -4.69 -15.17 13.28
C LEU A 181 -5.06 -13.70 13.38
N LYS A 182 -4.09 -12.90 13.81
CA LYS A 182 -4.20 -11.46 13.92
C LYS A 182 -2.91 -10.79 13.47
N ARG A 183 -3.07 -9.76 12.64
CA ARG A 183 -2.06 -8.77 12.34
C ARG A 183 -1.96 -7.80 13.52
N VAL A 184 -0.74 -7.49 13.95
CA VAL A 184 -0.46 -6.57 15.08
C VAL A 184 0.21 -5.27 14.65
N SER A 185 0.59 -5.17 13.39
CA SER A 185 1.35 -4.08 12.81
C SER A 185 1.06 -3.97 11.32
N ASP A 186 1.23 -2.79 10.75
CA ASP A 186 1.07 -2.60 9.33
C ASP A 186 2.28 -3.14 8.56
N PRO A 187 2.11 -3.55 7.29
CA PRO A 187 3.23 -4.02 6.49
C PRO A 187 4.26 -2.91 6.28
N GLU A 188 5.55 -3.28 6.31
CA GLU A 188 6.66 -2.34 6.17
C GLU A 188 7.73 -2.89 5.22
N PHE A 189 8.31 -1.99 4.43
CA PHE A 189 9.43 -2.31 3.56
C PHE A 189 10.71 -2.59 4.36
N GLY A 190 11.36 -3.72 4.06
CA GLY A 190 12.57 -4.14 4.76
C GLY A 190 12.32 -4.77 6.14
N ALA A 191 11.06 -5.05 6.50
CA ALA A 191 10.69 -5.56 7.83
C ALA A 191 11.17 -6.99 8.12
N SER A 192 11.44 -7.81 7.09
CA SER A 192 11.84 -9.22 7.26
C SER A 192 13.03 -9.58 6.38
N LYS A 193 14.22 -9.72 6.97
CA LYS A 193 15.44 -10.11 6.23
C LYS A 193 15.31 -11.48 5.57
N HIS A 194 14.69 -12.44 6.26
CA HIS A 194 14.53 -13.82 5.77
C HIS A 194 13.61 -13.90 4.54
N MET A 195 12.38 -13.39 4.67
CA MET A 195 11.39 -13.43 3.59
C MET A 195 11.84 -12.59 2.39
N SER A 196 12.38 -11.40 2.66
CA SER A 196 12.93 -10.54 1.61
C SER A 196 14.15 -11.17 0.95
N GLY A 197 14.98 -11.93 1.68
CA GLY A 197 16.11 -12.66 1.12
C GLY A 197 15.69 -13.75 0.15
N ILE A 198 14.71 -14.58 0.52
CA ILE A 198 14.14 -15.62 -0.36
C ILE A 198 13.61 -14.97 -1.64
N LEU A 199 12.71 -14.00 -1.48
CA LEU A 199 11.98 -13.41 -2.58
C LEU A 199 12.90 -12.60 -3.52
N PHE A 200 13.87 -11.85 -2.98
CA PHE A 200 14.83 -11.11 -3.79
C PHE A 200 15.66 -12.01 -4.70
N ASN A 201 16.11 -13.17 -4.20
CA ASN A 201 16.89 -14.10 -5.02
C ASN A 201 16.00 -14.82 -6.04
N LEU A 202 14.82 -15.26 -5.65
CA LEU A 202 13.84 -15.89 -6.53
C LEU A 202 13.49 -15.00 -7.73
N MET A 203 13.24 -13.71 -7.48
CA MET A 203 12.80 -12.76 -8.49
C MET A 203 13.85 -12.43 -9.55
N LYS A 204 15.14 -12.73 -9.33
CA LYS A 204 16.18 -12.57 -10.35
C LYS A 204 15.90 -13.44 -11.58
N LYS A 205 15.43 -14.67 -11.37
CA LYS A 205 15.11 -15.64 -12.42
C LYS A 205 13.60 -15.68 -12.71
N TYR A 206 12.76 -15.43 -11.69
CA TYR A 206 11.30 -15.50 -11.79
C TYR A 206 10.63 -14.18 -11.38
N PRO A 207 10.71 -13.12 -12.21
CA PRO A 207 10.25 -11.77 -11.85
C PRO A 207 8.74 -11.66 -11.58
N LYS A 208 7.95 -12.66 -11.99
CA LYS A 208 6.52 -12.73 -11.70
C LYS A 208 6.20 -13.21 -10.29
N LYS A 209 7.03 -14.06 -9.67
CA LYS A 209 6.80 -14.59 -8.32
C LYS A 209 7.21 -13.52 -7.29
N ARG A 210 6.33 -12.55 -7.07
CA ARG A 210 6.58 -11.36 -6.25
C ARG A 210 6.10 -11.46 -4.81
N ALA A 211 5.52 -12.58 -4.40
CA ALA A 211 5.07 -12.77 -3.03
C ALA A 211 5.44 -14.14 -2.48
N VAL A 212 5.58 -14.19 -1.15
CA VAL A 212 5.89 -15.40 -0.41
C VAL A 212 5.19 -15.37 0.95
N LEU A 213 4.61 -16.50 1.33
CA LEU A 213 3.97 -16.72 2.63
C LEU A 213 4.53 -17.99 3.26
N ASN A 214 4.92 -17.95 4.54
CA ASN A 214 5.45 -19.13 5.22
C ASN A 214 4.39 -19.84 6.09
N LEU A 215 4.31 -21.16 5.95
CA LEU A 215 3.45 -22.06 6.72
C LEU A 215 4.28 -23.17 7.39
N ARG A 216 3.70 -23.80 8.40
CA ARG A 216 4.25 -25.03 8.97
C ARG A 216 4.21 -26.16 7.95
N TYR A 217 5.26 -26.96 7.89
CA TYR A 217 5.29 -28.18 7.09
C TYR A 217 5.02 -29.40 7.97
N ASP A 218 4.01 -30.22 7.64
CA ASP A 218 3.74 -31.51 8.28
C ASP A 218 3.29 -32.59 7.29
N LYS A 219 3.10 -33.83 7.77
CA LYS A 219 2.77 -34.98 6.90
C LYS A 219 1.43 -34.85 6.19
N LYS A 220 0.39 -34.34 6.87
CA LYS A 220 -0.93 -34.14 6.26
C LYS A 220 -0.89 -33.03 5.22
N PHE A 221 -0.14 -31.97 5.54
CA PHE A 221 0.11 -30.87 4.65
C PHE A 221 0.87 -31.31 3.40
N LYS A 222 1.86 -32.21 3.53
CA LYS A 222 2.61 -32.76 2.39
C LYS A 222 1.68 -33.38 1.33
N GLU A 223 0.77 -34.27 1.74
CA GLU A 223 -0.15 -34.95 0.82
C GLU A 223 -1.08 -33.97 0.09
N ALA A 224 -1.63 -33.00 0.82
CA ALA A 224 -2.47 -31.95 0.24
C ALA A 224 -1.67 -31.10 -0.76
N LEU A 225 -0.45 -30.68 -0.38
CA LEU A 225 0.43 -29.86 -1.20
C LEU A 225 0.83 -30.56 -2.51
N GLU A 226 1.29 -31.81 -2.42
CA GLU A 226 1.72 -32.63 -3.58
C GLU A 226 0.57 -32.89 -4.56
N SER A 227 -0.68 -32.88 -4.07
CA SER A 227 -1.86 -33.09 -4.92
C SER A 227 -2.33 -31.84 -5.68
N LEU A 228 -1.97 -30.64 -5.20
CA LEU A 228 -2.48 -29.37 -5.72
C LEU A 228 -1.42 -28.58 -6.50
N PHE A 229 -0.17 -28.65 -6.06
CA PHE A 229 0.87 -27.71 -6.47
C PHE A 229 2.18 -28.41 -6.80
N SER A 230 2.97 -27.78 -7.67
CA SER A 230 4.36 -28.17 -7.89
C SER A 230 5.22 -27.74 -6.69
N ILE A 231 6.13 -28.62 -6.27
CA ILE A 231 6.93 -28.43 -5.04
C ILE A 231 8.41 -28.61 -5.33
N PHE A 232 9.19 -27.66 -4.88
CA PHE A 232 10.64 -27.76 -4.80
C PHE A 232 11.08 -28.05 -3.37
N TYR A 233 11.82 -29.14 -3.16
CA TYR A 233 12.34 -29.52 -1.84
C TYR A 233 13.78 -29.04 -1.66
N ILE A 234 14.04 -28.32 -0.56
CA ILE A 234 15.39 -27.90 -0.21
C ILE A 234 16.16 -29.07 0.38
N GLU A 235 17.20 -29.52 -0.31
CA GLU A 235 18.19 -30.43 0.28
C GLU A 235 19.14 -29.66 1.20
N ARG A 236 18.84 -29.66 2.50
CA ARG A 236 19.73 -29.06 3.50
C ARG A 236 21.01 -29.88 3.69
N LYS A 237 22.04 -29.59 2.90
CA LYS A 237 23.39 -30.13 3.12
C LYS A 237 24.31 -29.21 3.95
N THR A 238 24.08 -27.89 4.04
CA THR A 238 24.63 -26.89 5.02
C THR A 238 24.42 -25.42 4.56
N ASP A 239 24.13 -24.50 5.49
CA ASP A 239 24.08 -23.01 5.41
C ASP A 239 23.09 -22.26 4.50
N GLU A 240 22.65 -21.08 4.97
CA GLU A 240 21.78 -20.09 4.26
C GLU A 240 22.34 -19.66 2.89
N GLU A 241 23.65 -19.72 2.69
CA GLU A 241 24.29 -19.43 1.40
C GLU A 241 23.92 -20.44 0.30
N LYS A 242 23.57 -21.69 0.66
CA LYS A 242 23.14 -22.69 -0.33
C LYS A 242 21.70 -22.50 -0.79
N LEU A 243 20.84 -21.86 0.01
CA LEU A 243 19.48 -21.54 -0.44
C LEU A 243 19.49 -20.65 -1.69
N LYS A 244 20.47 -19.74 -1.78
CA LYS A 244 20.70 -18.90 -2.97
C LYS A 244 21.08 -19.74 -4.20
N LYS A 245 22.02 -20.66 -4.04
CA LYS A 245 22.49 -21.53 -5.14
C LYS A 245 21.42 -22.54 -5.59
N LEU A 246 20.71 -23.17 -4.65
CA LEU A 246 19.63 -24.11 -4.98
C LEU A 246 18.50 -23.44 -5.78
N ILE A 247 18.12 -22.20 -5.43
CA ILE A 247 17.10 -21.45 -6.18
C ILE A 247 17.62 -21.04 -7.58
N GLU A 248 18.91 -20.77 -7.72
CA GLU A 248 19.51 -20.39 -9.00
C GLU A 248 19.64 -21.60 -9.96
N GLU A 249 20.05 -22.77 -9.45
CA GLU A 249 20.37 -23.96 -10.24
C GLU A 249 19.15 -24.86 -10.49
N ASP A 250 18.40 -25.24 -9.45
CA ASP A 250 17.46 -26.38 -9.52
C ASP A 250 15.97 -25.98 -9.46
N TYR A 251 15.64 -24.78 -8.98
CA TYR A 251 14.24 -24.32 -8.94
C TYR A 251 13.75 -23.92 -10.34
N GLU A 252 12.66 -24.54 -10.80
CA GLU A 252 12.09 -24.45 -12.15
C GLU A 252 10.82 -23.58 -12.25
N GLY A 253 10.40 -22.98 -11.14
CA GLY A 253 9.24 -22.06 -11.10
C GLY A 253 8.04 -22.59 -10.32
N GLU A 254 8.29 -23.57 -9.45
CA GLU A 254 7.31 -24.26 -8.63
C GLU A 254 6.43 -23.31 -7.80
N ASP A 255 5.28 -23.80 -7.36
CA ASP A 255 4.35 -22.98 -6.57
C ASP A 255 4.76 -22.92 -5.10
N CYS A 256 5.43 -23.95 -4.61
CA CYS A 256 5.86 -24.03 -3.22
C CYS A 256 7.32 -24.45 -3.11
N ILE A 257 8.02 -23.89 -2.13
CA ILE A 257 9.35 -24.34 -1.70
C ILE A 257 9.20 -24.94 -0.30
N VAL A 258 9.60 -26.19 -0.13
CA VAL A 258 9.55 -26.87 1.17
C VAL A 258 10.95 -26.99 1.74
N ASP A 259 11.09 -26.49 2.96
CA ASP A 259 12.23 -26.74 3.83
C ASP A 259 11.84 -27.83 4.83
N PRO A 260 12.36 -29.06 4.71
CA PRO A 260 12.02 -30.16 5.61
C PRO A 260 12.58 -29.95 7.04
N GLY A 261 13.33 -28.88 7.31
CA GLY A 261 13.92 -28.58 8.60
C GLY A 261 15.20 -29.38 8.87
N ALA A 262 15.77 -29.17 10.05
CA ALA A 262 16.95 -29.88 10.55
C ALA A 262 16.95 -29.86 12.09
N PHE A 263 17.97 -30.45 12.73
CA PHE A 263 18.10 -30.34 14.19
C PHE A 263 18.13 -28.86 14.62
N GLY A 264 17.14 -28.46 15.45
CA GLY A 264 16.98 -27.09 15.91
C GLY A 264 16.37 -26.11 14.90
N ILE A 265 15.93 -26.57 13.72
CA ILE A 265 15.31 -25.73 12.70
C ILE A 265 13.97 -26.35 12.27
N GLU A 266 12.89 -25.59 12.52
CA GLU A 266 11.52 -26.00 12.22
C GLU A 266 11.30 -26.21 10.71
N PRO A 267 10.64 -27.30 10.30
CA PRO A 267 10.19 -27.51 8.93
C PRO A 267 9.19 -26.44 8.49
N CYS A 268 9.40 -25.86 7.31
CA CYS A 268 8.66 -24.69 6.84
C CYS A 268 8.34 -24.81 5.35
N THR A 269 7.15 -24.37 4.94
CA THR A 269 6.78 -24.25 3.52
C THR A 269 6.63 -22.79 3.16
N TYR A 270 7.22 -22.41 2.02
CA TYR A 270 7.06 -21.10 1.41
C TYR A 270 6.14 -21.22 0.21
N VAL A 271 4.93 -20.70 0.34
CA VAL A 271 3.94 -20.63 -0.75
C VAL A 271 4.22 -19.36 -1.55
N LEU A 272 4.45 -19.53 -2.86
CA LEU A 272 4.83 -18.46 -3.76
C LEU A 272 3.63 -17.97 -4.57
N GLY A 273 3.56 -16.67 -4.79
CA GLY A 273 2.50 -16.05 -5.59
C GLY A 273 2.99 -14.89 -6.44
N GLU A 274 2.16 -14.50 -7.42
CA GLU A 274 2.35 -13.25 -8.16
C GLU A 274 2.04 -12.02 -7.29
N THR A 275 1.15 -12.19 -6.32
CA THR A 275 0.79 -11.18 -5.33
C THR A 275 0.60 -11.84 -3.95
N ALA A 276 0.57 -11.04 -2.89
CA ALA A 276 0.33 -11.55 -1.54
C ALA A 276 -1.04 -12.24 -1.45
N VAL A 277 -2.05 -11.66 -2.10
CA VAL A 277 -3.40 -12.25 -2.19
C VAL A 277 -3.37 -13.60 -2.93
N ASP A 278 -2.66 -13.70 -4.06
CA ASP A 278 -2.50 -14.96 -4.81
C ASP A 278 -1.87 -16.07 -3.94
N ALA A 279 -0.82 -15.75 -3.17
CA ALA A 279 -0.24 -16.70 -2.23
C ALA A 279 -1.26 -17.16 -1.18
N VAL A 280 -2.11 -16.27 -0.67
CA VAL A 280 -3.16 -16.60 0.31
C VAL A 280 -4.29 -17.43 -0.30
N GLU A 281 -4.66 -17.21 -1.55
CA GLU A 281 -5.64 -18.05 -2.24
C GLU A 281 -5.14 -19.50 -2.38
N LYS A 282 -3.85 -19.70 -2.70
CA LYS A 282 -3.24 -21.05 -2.67
C LYS A 282 -3.31 -21.68 -1.27
N VAL A 283 -3.05 -20.90 -0.22
CA VAL A 283 -3.20 -21.36 1.17
C VAL A 283 -4.65 -21.76 1.47
N ARG A 284 -5.65 -21.01 0.97
CA ARG A 284 -7.07 -21.35 1.13
C ARG A 284 -7.40 -22.70 0.50
N GLU A 285 -6.89 -22.97 -0.70
CA GLU A 285 -7.09 -24.26 -1.36
C GLU A 285 -6.47 -25.43 -0.57
N ILE A 286 -5.25 -25.24 -0.05
CA ILE A 286 -4.58 -26.23 0.79
C ILE A 286 -5.39 -26.48 2.07
N ASN A 287 -5.83 -25.41 2.74
CA ASN A 287 -6.60 -25.52 3.98
C ASN A 287 -7.94 -26.25 3.78
N ARG A 288 -8.61 -25.99 2.65
CA ARG A 288 -9.84 -26.71 2.28
C ARG A 288 -9.55 -28.20 2.08
N LYS A 289 -8.49 -28.54 1.33
CA LYS A 289 -8.10 -29.93 1.07
C LYS A 289 -7.79 -30.70 2.35
N ILE A 290 -7.08 -30.08 3.30
CA ILE A 290 -6.76 -30.69 4.59
C ILE A 290 -8.01 -30.91 5.43
N SER A 291 -9.00 -30.01 5.34
CA SER A 291 -10.28 -30.16 6.06
C SER A 291 -11.14 -31.30 5.51
N GLU A 292 -10.91 -31.72 4.25
CA GLU A 292 -11.60 -32.84 3.60
C GLU A 292 -10.95 -34.21 3.88
N MET A 293 -9.73 -34.25 4.45
CA MET A 293 -8.93 -35.45 4.73
C MET A 293 -9.03 -35.93 6.17
#